data_AF-D6RE49-F1
#
_entry.id   AF-D6RE49-F1
#
_cell.length_a   1.000
_cell.length_b   1.000
_cell.length_c   1.000
_cell.angle_alpha   90.00
_cell.angle_beta   90.00
_cell.angle_gamma   90.00
#
_symmetry.space_group_name_H-M   'P 1'
#
loop_
_entity.id
_entity.type
_entity.pdbx_description
1 polymer ?
#
loop_
_entity_poly.entity_id
_entity_poly.type
_entity_poly.pdbx_seq_one_letter_code
_entity_poly.pdbx_strand_id
1 'polypeptide(L)' 'MSEEDQGSGTTTGCGLPSIEQMLAANPGKTPISLLQEYGTRIGKTPVYDLLKAEGQAHQPNFTFRVTVGDTSCTVLFLS' A
#
# COMPACT_ATOMS: atom_id res chain seq x y z
N MET A 1 26.07 -8.47 24.82
CA MET A 1 25.95 -8.64 23.36
C MET A 1 24.49 -9.00 23.15
N SER A 2 23.71 -8.05 22.65
CA SER A 2 22.28 -8.25 22.41
C SER A 2 22.15 -9.03 21.11
N GLU A 3 21.60 -10.23 21.18
CA GLU A 3 21.16 -11.01 20.03
C GLU A 3 19.62 -10.89 20.00
N GLU A 4 19.12 -10.10 19.07
CA GLU A 4 17.69 -10.05 18.73
C GLU A 4 17.49 -10.89 17.47
N ASP A 5 17.12 -12.16 17.66
CA ASP A 5 16.56 -12.99 16.61
C ASP A 5 15.03 -12.90 16.69
N GLN A 6 14.42 -12.26 15.69
CA GLN A 6 12.99 -12.38 15.40
C GLN A 6 12.81 -12.83 13.95
N GLY A 7 13.12 -14.11 13.70
CA GLY A 7 12.59 -14.84 12.55
C GLY A 7 11.26 -15.50 12.91
N SER A 8 10.14 -14.80 12.70
CA SER A 8 8.81 -15.40 12.86
C SER A 8 8.54 -16.41 11.75
N GLY A 9 8.45 -17.70 12.10
CA GLY A 9 8.15 -18.78 11.19
C GLY A 9 6.66 -18.90 10.84
N THR A 10 6.38 -19.43 9.64
CA THR A 10 5.25 -20.36 9.40
C THR A 10 5.47 -21.10 8.09
N THR A 11 5.72 -22.42 8.20
CA THR A 11 5.58 -23.36 7.09
C THR A 11 4.13 -23.82 7.03
N THR A 12 3.32 -23.26 6.14
CA THR A 12 2.03 -23.84 5.69
C THR A 12 1.68 -23.17 4.36
N GLY A 13 1.34 -23.96 3.33
CA GLY A 13 0.96 -23.47 2.01
C GLY A 13 -0.03 -22.31 2.11
N CYS A 14 0.44 -21.11 1.76
CA CYS A 14 -0.21 -19.86 2.12
C CYS A 14 -1.15 -19.45 0.98
N GLY A 15 -2.44 -19.76 1.11
CA GLY A 15 -3.47 -19.03 0.39
C GLY A 15 -3.45 -17.59 0.86
N LEU A 16 -2.88 -16.68 0.05
CA LEU A 16 -2.97 -15.25 0.30
C LEU A 16 -4.45 -14.87 0.38
N PRO A 17 -4.92 -14.22 1.47
CA PRO A 17 -6.29 -13.73 1.51
C PRO A 17 -6.50 -12.75 0.36
N SER A 18 -7.67 -12.81 -0.26
CA SER A 18 -8.05 -11.84 -1.30
C SER A 18 -7.97 -10.42 -0.72
N ILE A 19 -7.66 -9.45 -1.57
CA ILE A 19 -7.62 -8.04 -1.16
C ILE A 19 -8.98 -7.60 -0.57
N GLU A 20 -10.09 -8.14 -1.08
CA GLU A 20 -11.44 -7.90 -0.55
C GLU A 20 -11.58 -8.40 0.90
N GLN A 21 -11.00 -9.56 1.21
CA GLN A 21 -11.00 -10.11 2.56
C GLN A 21 -10.13 -9.26 3.50
N MET A 22 -8.99 -8.75 3.02
CA MET A 22 -8.14 -7.86 3.80
C MET A 22 -8.83 -6.52 4.10
N LEU A 23 -9.58 -5.97 3.14
CA LEU A 23 -10.39 -4.76 3.31
C LEU A 23 -11.50 -4.97 4.34
N ALA A 24 -12.24 -6.09 4.26
CA ALA A 24 -13.32 -6.40 5.19
C ALA A 24 -12.82 -6.71 6.61
N ALA A 25 -11.66 -7.37 6.74
CA ALA A 25 -11.12 -7.81 8.02
C ALA A 25 -10.40 -6.68 8.80
N ASN A 26 -9.99 -5.60 8.14
CA ASN A 26 -9.17 -4.55 8.75
C ASN A 26 -9.75 -3.14 8.48
N PRO A 27 -10.94 -2.80 9.02
CA PRO A 27 -11.56 -1.50 8.78
C PRO A 27 -10.74 -0.30 9.30
N GLY A 28 -9.77 -0.52 10.20
CA GLY A 28 -8.86 0.51 10.70
C GLY A 28 -7.64 0.78 9.83
N LYS A 29 -7.38 -0.04 8.80
CA LYS A 29 -6.25 0.16 7.89
C LYS A 29 -6.65 1.06 6.73
N THR A 30 -5.80 2.02 6.39
CA THR A 30 -6.01 2.85 5.19
C THR A 30 -5.83 2.01 3.92
N PRO A 31 -6.50 2.34 2.81
CA PRO A 31 -6.31 1.64 1.52
C PRO A 31 -4.83 1.57 1.10
N ILE A 32 -4.04 2.61 1.42
CA ILE A 32 -2.60 2.65 1.17
C ILE A 32 -1.88 1.52 1.92
N SER A 33 -2.12 1.39 3.23
CA SER A 33 -1.45 0.37 4.05
C SER A 33 -1.81 -1.05 3.61
N LEU A 34 -3.06 -1.27 3.19
CA LEU A 34 -3.50 -2.56 2.66
C LEU A 34 -2.85 -2.89 1.32
N LEU A 35 -2.79 -1.91 0.41
CA LEU A 35 -2.15 -2.07 -0.89
C LEU A 35 -0.65 -2.36 -0.74
N GLN A 36 0.01 -1.68 0.19
CA GLN A 36 1.42 -1.89 0.52
C GLN A 36 1.68 -3.32 1.01
N GLU A 37 0.90 -3.79 1.98
CA GLU A 37 1.02 -5.15 2.53
C GLU A 37 0.76 -6.21 1.45
N TYR A 38 -0.35 -6.09 0.73
CA TYR A 38 -0.71 -7.02 -0.33
C TYR A 38 0.35 -7.06 -1.44
N GLY A 39 0.72 -5.89 -1.97
CA GLY A 39 1.70 -5.76 -3.03
C GLY A 39 3.06 -6.35 -2.65
N THR A 40 3.52 -6.09 -1.42
CA THR A 40 4.78 -6.68 -0.90
C THR A 40 4.69 -8.21 -0.85
N ARG A 41 3.56 -8.77 -0.39
CA ARG A 41 3.37 -10.22 -0.29
C ARG A 41 3.33 -10.93 -1.65
N ILE A 42 2.87 -10.25 -2.70
CA ILE A 42 2.84 -10.80 -4.08
C ILE A 42 4.07 -10.40 -4.92
N GLY A 43 5.06 -9.73 -4.33
CA GLY A 43 6.26 -9.25 -5.05
C GLY A 43 5.98 -8.10 -6.03
N LYS A 44 4.84 -7.41 -5.91
CA LYS A 44 4.46 -6.23 -6.68
C LYS A 44 4.28 -5.03 -5.74
N THR A 45 5.36 -4.63 -5.08
CA THR A 45 5.33 -3.50 -4.15
C THR A 45 4.85 -2.24 -4.87
N PRO A 46 3.84 -1.52 -4.34
CA PRO A 46 3.34 -0.31 -4.97
C PRO A 46 4.40 0.80 -5.01
N VAL A 47 4.50 1.49 -6.14
CA VAL A 47 5.33 2.69 -6.31
C VAL A 47 4.42 3.89 -6.43
N TYR A 48 4.75 4.96 -5.69
CA TYR A 48 3.96 6.19 -5.62
C TYR A 48 4.77 7.36 -6.20
N ASP A 49 4.31 7.92 -7.31
CA ASP A 49 4.89 9.10 -7.92
C ASP A 49 4.00 10.31 -7.69
N LEU A 50 4.55 11.40 -7.16
CA LEU A 50 3.88 12.70 -7.14
C LEU A 50 3.94 13.30 -8.55
N LEU A 51 2.80 13.38 -9.23
CA LEU A 51 2.71 13.95 -10.58
C LEU A 51 2.50 15.47 -10.54
N LYS A 52 1.66 15.96 -9.61
CA LYS A 52 1.35 17.38 -9.46
C LYS A 52 1.15 17.74 -8.00
N ALA A 53 1.60 18.93 -7.63
CA ALA A 53 1.28 19.61 -6.39
C ALA A 53 0.88 21.05 -6.76
N GLU A 54 -0.42 21.32 -6.75
CA GLU A 54 -0.99 22.62 -7.15
C GLU A 54 -2.09 23.06 -6.18
N GLY A 55 -2.78 24.16 -6.47
CA GLY A 55 -3.82 24.72 -5.59
C GLY A 55 -3.33 25.82 -4.65
N GLN A 56 -4.25 26.32 -3.82
CA GLN A 56 -3.95 27.38 -2.86
C GLN A 56 -3.24 26.80 -1.64
N ALA A 57 -2.43 27.59 -0.93
CA ALA A 57 -1.73 27.13 0.28
C ALA A 57 -2.68 26.59 1.37
N HIS A 58 -3.92 27.07 1.42
CA HIS A 58 -4.96 26.62 2.34
C HIS A 58 -5.85 25.50 1.77
N GLN A 59 -5.69 25.16 0.49
CA GLN A 59 -6.43 24.08 -0.19
C GLN A 59 -5.57 23.52 -1.35
N PRO A 60 -4.49 22.78 -1.02
CA PRO A 60 -3.68 22.12 -2.03
C PRO A 60 -4.41 20.95 -2.70
N ASN A 61 -3.99 20.64 -3.91
CA ASN A 61 -4.37 19.47 -4.69
C ASN A 61 -3.10 18.72 -5.08
N PHE A 62 -3.08 17.42 -4.76
CA PHE A 62 -1.99 16.55 -5.15
C PHE A 62 -2.50 15.48 -6.10
N THR A 63 -1.80 15.29 -7.21
CA THR A 63 -2.03 14.17 -8.12
C THR A 63 -0.93 13.14 -7.92
N PHE A 64 -1.30 11.91 -7.57
CA PHE A 64 -0.36 10.80 -7.44
C PHE A 64 -0.64 9.74 -8.50
N ARG A 65 0.42 9.14 -9.02
CA ARG A 65 0.36 7.87 -9.76
C ARG A 65 0.79 6.75 -8.84
N VAL A 66 -0.01 5.69 -8.80
CA VAL A 66 0.29 4.46 -8.09
C VAL A 66 0.51 3.35 -9.12
N THR A 67 1.67 2.70 -9.07
CA THR A 67 2.02 1.61 -9.98
C THR A 67 2.22 0.31 -9.20
N VAL A 68 1.54 -0.76 -9.59
CA VAL A 68 1.59 -2.09 -8.98
C VAL A 68 1.83 -3.13 -10.07
N GLY A 69 3.08 -3.57 -10.22
CA GLY A 69 3.49 -4.36 -11.39
C GLY A 69 3.26 -3.56 -12.67
N ASP A 70 2.47 -4.12 -13.60
CA ASP A 70 2.20 -3.51 -14.91
C ASP A 70 0.97 -2.59 -14.92
N THR A 71 0.27 -2.48 -13.78
CA THR A 71 -0.93 -1.65 -13.65
C THR A 71 -0.59 -0.33 -12.99
N SER A 72 -0.99 0.78 -13.60
CA SER A 72 -0.88 2.11 -13.01
C SER A 72 -2.24 2.82 -12.93
N CYS A 73 -2.49 3.54 -11.84
CA CYS A 73 -3.67 4.38 -11.66
C CYS A 73 -3.24 5.78 -11.21
N THR A 74 -3.99 6.80 -11.63
CA THR A 74 -3.79 8.18 -11.18
C THR A 74 -4.92 8.56 -10.24
N VAL A 75 -4.57 9.10 -9.07
CA VAL A 75 -5.52 9.47 -8.02
C VAL A 75 -5.30 10.94 -7.64
N LEU A 76 -6.39 11.65 -7.40
CA LEU A 76 -6.36 13.01 -6.84
C LEU A 76 -6.53 12.93 -5.33
N PHE A 77 -5.58 13.48 -4.59
CA PHE A 77 -5.65 13.72 -3.16
C PHE A 77 -5.98 15.20 -2.94
N LEU A 78 -7.16 15.43 -2.34
CA LEU A 78 -7.58 16.75 -1.88
C LEU A 78 -7.39 16.78 -0.36
N SER A 79 -6.77 17.84 0.15
CA SER A 79 -6.59 18.08 1.59
C SER A 79 -7.88 18.57 2.26
#